data_AF-A0A803T190-F1
#
_entry.id   AF-A0A803T190-F1
#
_cell.length_a   1.000
_cell.length_b   1.000
_cell.length_c   1.000
_cell.angle_alpha   90.00
_cell.angle_beta   90.00
_cell.angle_gamma   90.00
#
_symmetry.space_group_name_H-M   'P 1'
#
loop_
_entity.id
_entity.type
_entity.pdbx_description
1 polymer ?
#
loop_
_entity_poly.entity_id
_entity_poly.type
_entity_poly.pdbx_seq_one_letter_code
_entity_poly.pdbx_strand_id
1 'polypeptide(L)'
;MLFARLPSSTCNCRANTMQQPVLWMQEMPTKRQTHKGRFTIAAKHHITIAEIYESELVDIEKAIAHYEQAADYYKGEESNSSANKCLLKVAGYAAQLEQYPKAIEMFEQIGTSTMDNPLLKHSAKDYFFKAALCHFIVDELNAKLALEKYEEMFPAFTDSRECKLLKKLLEAHEEQNCEAYTEAVKEFDSISRLDQWLTTMLLRIKKSIQGDNEGDLK
;
A
#
# COMPACT_ATOMS: atom_id res chain seq x y z
N MET A 1 -49.38 -4.64 -57.40
CA MET A 1 -48.97 -5.23 -56.10
C MET A 1 -47.88 -6.25 -56.41
N LEU A 2 -46.62 -5.83 -56.26
CA LEU A 2 -45.42 -6.51 -56.78
C LEU A 2 -44.77 -7.35 -55.66
N PHE A 3 -44.52 -8.62 -55.98
CA PHE A 3 -43.69 -9.57 -55.23
C PHE A 3 -42.22 -9.47 -55.69
N ALA A 4 -41.32 -9.43 -54.69
CA ALA A 4 -39.93 -9.93 -54.60
C ALA A 4 -39.00 -10.01 -55.83
N ARG A 5 -37.79 -9.42 -55.72
CA ARG A 5 -36.47 -10.12 -55.62
C ARG A 5 -35.24 -9.19 -55.69
N LEU A 6 -34.14 -9.67 -55.04
CA LEU A 6 -32.69 -9.37 -55.15
C LEU A 6 -32.08 -8.31 -54.18
N PRO A 7 -30.77 -8.39 -53.83
CA PRO A 7 -29.84 -9.53 -53.84
C PRO A 7 -29.00 -9.69 -52.55
N SER A 8 -28.32 -10.83 -52.48
CA SER A 8 -27.19 -11.17 -51.61
C SER A 8 -26.02 -10.20 -51.74
N SER A 9 -25.59 -9.61 -50.62
CA SER A 9 -24.33 -8.89 -50.49
C SER A 9 -23.58 -9.39 -49.25
N THR A 10 -22.50 -10.12 -49.52
CA THR A 10 -21.42 -10.41 -48.59
C THR A 10 -20.86 -9.11 -48.02
N CYS A 11 -20.90 -8.93 -46.71
CA CYS A 11 -20.09 -7.94 -46.01
C CYS A 11 -19.34 -8.61 -44.86
N ASN A 12 -18.06 -8.81 -45.11
CA ASN A 12 -17.04 -9.27 -44.19
C ASN A 12 -16.70 -8.12 -43.24
N CYS A 13 -17.10 -8.21 -41.97
CA CYS A 13 -16.64 -7.32 -40.92
C CYS A 13 -16.24 -8.17 -39.69
N ARG A 14 -15.03 -8.74 -39.75
CA ARG A 14 -14.21 -8.96 -38.55
C ARG A 14 -13.92 -7.60 -37.95
N ALA A 15 -14.76 -7.16 -37.01
CA ALA A 15 -14.41 -6.13 -36.04
C ALA A 15 -14.49 -6.77 -34.66
N ASN A 16 -13.42 -6.55 -33.92
CA ASN A 16 -13.03 -7.23 -32.70
C ASN A 16 -13.95 -6.84 -31.53
N THR A 17 -15.08 -7.52 -31.37
CA THR A 17 -15.98 -7.37 -30.22
C THR A 17 -15.68 -8.42 -29.16
N MET A 18 -14.47 -8.38 -28.59
CA MET A 18 -14.04 -9.28 -27.51
C MET A 18 -13.30 -8.48 -26.45
N GLN A 19 -14.02 -7.61 -25.77
CA GLN A 19 -13.77 -7.11 -24.42
C GLN A 19 -14.81 -6.01 -24.19
N GLN A 20 -15.75 -6.27 -23.28
CA GLN A 20 -16.77 -5.39 -22.66
C GLN A 20 -18.05 -6.22 -22.43
N PRO A 21 -18.01 -7.25 -21.55
CA PRO A 21 -19.19 -7.52 -20.72
C PRO A 21 -18.91 -7.63 -19.22
N VAL A 22 -17.66 -7.55 -18.76
CA VAL A 22 -17.34 -7.82 -17.33
C VAL A 22 -17.77 -6.66 -16.42
N LEU A 23 -17.64 -5.42 -16.91
CA LEU A 23 -17.96 -4.21 -16.16
C LEU A 23 -19.46 -4.09 -15.82
N TRP A 24 -20.33 -4.50 -16.74
CA TRP A 24 -21.78 -4.33 -16.61
C TRP A 24 -22.45 -5.35 -15.68
N MET A 25 -21.73 -6.41 -15.27
CA MET A 25 -22.31 -7.46 -14.45
C MET A 25 -21.96 -7.35 -12.96
N GLN A 26 -21.13 -6.38 -12.57
CA GLN A 26 -20.75 -6.14 -11.17
C GLN A 26 -21.38 -4.88 -10.55
N GLU A 27 -22.01 -4.00 -11.32
CA GLU A 27 -22.69 -2.79 -10.81
C GLU A 27 -24.16 -3.01 -10.39
N MET A 28 -24.52 -4.23 -9.96
CA MET A 28 -25.83 -4.48 -9.34
C MET A 28 -25.84 -3.97 -7.89
N PRO A 29 -26.95 -3.36 -7.43
CA PRO A 29 -26.94 -2.47 -6.26
C PRO A 29 -26.64 -3.22 -4.95
N THR A 30 -25.47 -2.95 -4.36
CA THR A 30 -25.01 -3.37 -3.02
C THR A 30 -25.79 -2.70 -1.87
N LYS A 31 -27.11 -2.50 -2.01
CA LYS A 31 -27.92 -1.74 -1.04
C LYS A 31 -28.93 -2.53 -0.22
N ARG A 32 -28.95 -3.86 -0.29
CA ARG A 32 -29.84 -4.65 0.59
C ARG A 32 -29.36 -6.10 0.69
N GLN A 33 -28.62 -6.46 1.74
CA GLN A 33 -28.52 -7.84 2.25
C GLN A 33 -27.69 -7.91 3.55
N THR A 34 -28.34 -7.61 4.67
CA THR A 34 -27.84 -7.78 6.04
C THR A 34 -28.28 -9.12 6.60
N HIS A 35 -27.36 -10.10 6.75
CA HIS A 35 -27.48 -11.22 7.72
C HIS A 35 -26.11 -11.93 7.82
N LYS A 36 -25.32 -11.58 8.85
CA LYS A 36 -24.19 -12.23 9.57
C LYS A 36 -23.27 -13.32 8.95
N GLY A 37 -23.38 -13.64 7.66
CA GLY A 37 -22.49 -14.57 6.95
C GLY A 37 -22.25 -14.22 5.48
N ARG A 38 -22.86 -13.11 4.99
CA ARG A 38 -22.61 -12.56 3.64
C ARG A 38 -21.55 -11.46 3.64
N PHE A 39 -21.08 -10.99 4.80
CA PHE A 39 -20.08 -9.92 4.84
C PHE A 39 -18.70 -10.43 4.40
N THR A 40 -18.29 -11.64 4.78
CA THR A 40 -17.08 -12.28 4.18
C THR A 40 -17.15 -12.38 2.66
N ILE A 41 -18.30 -12.73 2.08
CA ILE A 41 -18.47 -12.86 0.63
C ILE A 41 -18.43 -11.47 -0.03
N ALA A 42 -19.14 -10.50 0.53
CA ALA A 42 -19.10 -9.11 0.08
C ALA A 42 -17.68 -8.53 0.16
N ALA A 43 -16.94 -8.79 1.25
CA ALA A 43 -15.56 -8.35 1.43
C ALA A 43 -14.63 -8.95 0.36
N LYS A 44 -14.79 -10.25 0.04
CA LYS A 44 -14.05 -10.87 -1.06
C LYS A 44 -14.35 -10.22 -2.40
N HIS A 45 -15.61 -9.91 -2.68
CA HIS A 45 -15.98 -9.19 -3.90
C HIS A 45 -15.35 -7.79 -3.94
N HIS A 46 -15.37 -7.05 -2.83
CA HIS A 46 -14.70 -5.76 -2.74
C HIS A 46 -13.19 -5.84 -2.96
N ILE A 47 -12.52 -6.88 -2.46
CA ILE A 47 -11.10 -7.13 -2.76
C ILE A 47 -10.89 -7.35 -4.26
N THR A 48 -11.67 -8.23 -4.89
CA THR A 48 -11.54 -8.50 -6.33
C THR A 48 -11.80 -7.26 -7.17
N ILE A 49 -12.80 -6.46 -6.82
CA ILE A 49 -13.07 -5.18 -7.47
C ILE A 49 -11.86 -4.24 -7.33
N ALA A 50 -11.27 -4.15 -6.13
CA ALA A 50 -10.09 -3.33 -5.89
C ALA A 50 -8.85 -3.81 -6.68
N GLU A 51 -8.66 -5.13 -6.83
CA GLU A 51 -7.59 -5.71 -7.66
C GLU A 51 -7.76 -5.40 -9.16
N ILE A 52 -9.01 -5.33 -9.65
CA ILE A 52 -9.32 -4.88 -11.03
C ILE A 52 -8.99 -3.40 -11.18
N TYR A 53 -9.36 -2.57 -10.19
CA TYR A 53 -9.00 -1.14 -10.21
C TYR A 53 -7.48 -0.92 -10.16
N GLU A 54 -6.74 -1.75 -9.42
CA GLU A 54 -5.27 -1.71 -9.38
C GLU A 54 -4.66 -2.09 -10.73
N SER A 55 -5.12 -3.18 -11.36
CA SER A 55 -4.45 -3.79 -12.51
C SER A 55 -4.93 -3.28 -13.86
N GLU A 56 -6.23 -3.07 -14.05
CA GLU A 56 -6.83 -2.74 -15.35
C GLU A 56 -7.06 -1.24 -15.52
N LEU A 57 -7.55 -0.56 -14.47
CA LEU A 57 -7.99 0.84 -14.56
C LEU A 57 -6.96 1.82 -13.97
N VAL A 58 -5.99 1.32 -13.20
CA VAL A 58 -4.95 2.10 -12.51
C VAL A 58 -5.53 3.25 -11.68
N ASP A 59 -6.75 3.05 -11.15
CA ASP A 59 -7.46 4.02 -10.32
C ASP A 59 -7.26 3.65 -8.84
N ILE A 60 -6.13 4.11 -8.31
CA ILE A 60 -5.66 3.75 -6.96
C ILE A 60 -6.59 4.31 -5.88
N GLU A 61 -7.18 5.49 -6.09
CA GLU A 61 -8.08 6.13 -5.13
C GLU A 61 -9.35 5.30 -4.90
N LYS A 62 -9.97 4.80 -5.98
CA LYS A 62 -11.13 3.91 -5.87
C LYS A 62 -10.76 2.54 -5.31
N ALA A 63 -9.59 2.01 -5.66
CA ALA A 63 -9.09 0.77 -5.09
C ALA A 63 -8.97 0.86 -3.57
N ILE A 64 -8.43 1.97 -3.03
CA ILE A 64 -8.33 2.23 -1.59
C ILE A 64 -9.71 2.18 -0.93
N ALA A 65 -10.70 2.90 -1.48
CA ALA A 65 -12.05 2.95 -0.90
C ALA A 65 -12.69 1.55 -0.80
N HIS A 66 -12.49 0.71 -1.81
CA HIS A 66 -12.99 -0.67 -1.79
C HIS A 66 -12.20 -1.57 -0.83
N TYR A 67 -10.88 -1.41 -0.70
CA TYR A 67 -10.10 -2.15 0.29
C TYR A 67 -10.42 -1.75 1.73
N GLU A 68 -10.67 -0.46 2.00
CA GLU A 68 -11.13 0.03 3.32
C GLU A 68 -12.48 -0.59 3.68
N GLN A 69 -13.42 -0.57 2.74
CA GLN A 69 -14.73 -1.17 2.95
C GLN A 69 -14.64 -2.69 3.18
N ALA A 70 -13.75 -3.39 2.47
CA ALA A 70 -13.48 -4.81 2.71
C ALA A 70 -12.88 -5.05 4.11
N ALA A 71 -11.96 -4.19 4.56
CA ALA A 71 -11.35 -4.27 5.88
C ALA A 71 -12.40 -4.09 7.00
N ASP A 72 -13.31 -3.14 6.85
CA ASP A 72 -14.40 -2.90 7.80
C ASP A 72 -15.34 -4.10 7.92
N TYR A 73 -15.67 -4.75 6.79
CA TYR A 73 -16.45 -5.99 6.81
C TYR A 73 -15.72 -7.12 7.55
N TYR A 74 -14.41 -7.28 7.33
CA TYR A 74 -13.63 -8.29 8.06
C TYR A 74 -13.48 -7.98 9.54
N LYS A 75 -13.35 -6.70 9.90
CA LYS A 75 -13.28 -6.25 11.30
C LYS A 75 -14.61 -6.49 12.03
N GLY A 76 -15.75 -6.27 11.36
CA GLY A 76 -17.08 -6.55 11.90
C GLY A 76 -17.37 -8.03 12.13
N GLU A 77 -16.70 -8.93 11.41
CA GLU A 77 -16.77 -10.40 11.62
C GLU A 77 -15.59 -10.95 12.45
N GLU A 78 -14.86 -10.08 13.17
CA GLU A 78 -13.73 -10.43 14.05
C GLU A 78 -12.56 -11.14 13.33
N SER A 79 -12.49 -11.03 12.00
CA SER A 79 -11.45 -11.63 11.16
C SER A 79 -10.24 -10.69 11.02
N ASN A 80 -9.52 -10.46 12.12
CA ASN A 80 -8.40 -9.51 12.17
C ASN A 80 -7.29 -9.80 11.16
N SER A 81 -6.95 -11.07 10.91
CA SER A 81 -5.90 -11.43 9.94
C SER A 81 -6.25 -11.02 8.51
N SER A 82 -7.52 -11.14 8.11
CA SER A 82 -7.99 -10.77 6.77
C SER A 82 -8.13 -9.26 6.65
N ALA A 83 -8.60 -8.59 7.71
CA ALA A 83 -8.65 -7.14 7.80
C ALA A 83 -7.25 -6.54 7.63
N ASN A 84 -6.25 -7.03 8.39
CA ASN A 84 -4.87 -6.55 8.31
C ASN A 84 -4.30 -6.65 6.89
N LYS A 85 -4.59 -7.72 6.15
CA LYS A 85 -4.15 -7.85 4.74
C LYS A 85 -4.72 -6.74 3.85
N CYS A 86 -6.00 -6.39 4.02
CA CYS A 86 -6.63 -5.31 3.28
C CYS A 86 -6.07 -3.94 3.70
N LEU A 87 -5.93 -3.71 5.00
CA LEU A 87 -5.38 -2.47 5.56
C LEU A 87 -3.92 -2.23 5.10
N LEU A 88 -3.11 -3.28 4.96
CA LEU A 88 -1.74 -3.17 4.44
C LEU A 88 -1.72 -2.68 2.99
N LYS A 89 -2.66 -3.14 2.17
CA LYS A 89 -2.82 -2.65 0.80
C LYS A 89 -3.23 -1.18 0.79
N VAL A 90 -4.22 -0.81 1.61
CA VAL A 90 -4.64 0.59 1.79
C VAL A 90 -3.46 1.47 2.19
N ALA A 91 -2.70 1.09 3.22
CA ALA A 91 -1.57 1.87 3.71
C ALA A 91 -0.46 1.99 2.64
N GLY A 92 -0.19 0.92 1.90
CA GLY A 92 0.78 0.90 0.81
C GLY A 92 0.43 1.90 -0.31
N TYR A 93 -0.83 1.92 -0.74
CA TYR A 93 -1.32 2.86 -1.76
C TYR A 93 -1.45 4.29 -1.23
N ALA A 94 -1.89 4.46 0.01
CA ALA A 94 -1.97 5.78 0.65
C ALA A 94 -0.59 6.45 0.70
N ALA A 95 0.47 5.70 0.99
CA ALA A 95 1.84 6.20 0.93
C ALA A 95 2.26 6.59 -0.51
N GLN A 96 1.82 5.86 -1.53
CA GLN A 96 2.09 6.23 -2.93
C GLN A 96 1.39 7.53 -3.33
N LEU A 97 0.15 7.73 -2.87
CA LEU A 97 -0.63 8.97 -3.05
C LEU A 97 -0.19 10.12 -2.14
N GLU A 98 0.94 9.99 -1.44
CA GLU A 98 1.52 11.01 -0.55
C GLU A 98 0.64 11.33 0.68
N GLN A 99 -0.34 10.48 0.98
CA GLN A 99 -1.14 10.54 2.22
C GLN A 99 -0.41 9.84 3.37
N TYR A 100 0.80 10.29 3.69
CA TYR A 100 1.64 9.68 4.73
C TYR A 100 0.98 9.61 6.12
N PRO A 101 0.28 10.65 6.63
CA PRO A 101 -0.37 10.59 7.94
C PRO A 101 -1.38 9.44 8.04
N LYS A 102 -2.19 9.23 7.00
CA LYS A 102 -3.15 8.13 6.93
C LYS A 102 -2.44 6.77 6.87
N ALA A 103 -1.36 6.66 6.09
CA ALA A 103 -0.59 5.42 5.99
C ALA A 103 0.06 5.04 7.33
N ILE A 104 0.60 6.03 8.06
CA ILE A 104 1.22 5.85 9.38
C ILE A 104 0.22 5.24 10.36
N GLU A 105 -0.96 5.86 10.52
CA GLU A 105 -1.97 5.37 11.47
C GLU A 105 -2.35 3.92 11.16
N MET A 106 -2.50 3.58 9.89
CA MET A 106 -2.83 2.23 9.46
C MET A 106 -1.70 1.23 9.74
N PHE A 107 -0.44 1.58 9.44
CA PHE A 107 0.71 0.71 9.75
C PHE A 107 0.90 0.52 11.26
N GLU A 108 0.73 1.56 12.09
CA GLU A 108 0.80 1.45 13.55
C GLU A 108 -0.32 0.56 14.11
N GLN A 109 -1.55 0.72 13.61
CA GLN A 109 -2.68 -0.11 13.99
C GLN A 109 -2.44 -1.59 13.65
N ILE A 110 -1.95 -1.88 12.44
CA ILE A 110 -1.64 -3.24 12.02
C ILE A 110 -0.46 -3.80 12.81
N GLY A 111 0.58 -2.99 13.04
CA GLY A 111 1.73 -3.34 13.88
C GLY A 111 1.28 -3.80 15.26
N THR A 112 0.48 -2.97 15.94
CA THR A 112 -0.06 -3.25 17.28
C THR A 112 -0.93 -4.51 17.30
N SER A 113 -1.85 -4.64 16.33
CA SER A 113 -2.72 -5.82 16.21
C SER A 113 -1.94 -7.10 15.91
N THR A 114 -0.77 -6.97 15.27
CA THR A 114 0.11 -8.11 14.93
C THR A 114 0.98 -8.51 16.12
N MET A 115 1.34 -7.57 17.00
CA MET A 115 2.10 -7.86 18.23
C MET A 115 1.33 -8.78 19.19
N ASP A 116 0.00 -8.65 19.23
CA ASP A 116 -0.87 -9.52 20.03
C ASP A 116 -0.80 -11.00 19.59
N ASN A 117 -0.40 -11.27 18.34
CA ASN A 117 -0.27 -12.63 17.83
C ASN A 117 1.21 -13.06 17.71
N PRO A 118 1.70 -13.98 18.57
CA PRO A 118 3.10 -14.38 18.60
C PRO A 118 3.61 -15.03 17.30
N LEU A 119 2.72 -15.57 16.46
CA LEU A 119 3.08 -16.18 15.18
C LEU A 119 3.49 -15.16 14.12
N LEU A 120 3.03 -13.92 14.23
CA LEU A 120 3.24 -12.85 13.25
C LEU A 120 4.29 -11.82 13.69
N LYS A 121 5.00 -12.09 14.80
CA LYS A 121 6.05 -11.19 15.34
C LYS A 121 7.12 -10.83 14.31
N HIS A 122 7.47 -11.74 13.42
CA HIS A 122 8.43 -11.47 12.35
C HIS A 122 7.91 -10.50 11.28
N SER A 123 6.60 -10.35 11.13
CA SER A 123 6.00 -9.39 10.19
C SER A 123 5.75 -8.04 10.84
N ALA A 124 5.62 -7.98 12.18
CA ALA A 124 5.40 -6.73 12.89
C ALA A 124 6.54 -5.72 12.69
N LYS A 125 7.80 -6.19 12.69
CA LYS A 125 8.98 -5.34 12.43
C LYS A 125 8.91 -4.65 11.06
N ASP A 126 8.38 -5.31 10.04
CA ASP A 126 8.28 -4.74 8.69
C ASP A 126 7.22 -3.62 8.67
N TYR A 127 6.15 -3.76 9.45
CA TYR A 127 5.10 -2.73 9.55
C TYR A 127 5.58 -1.49 10.30
N PHE A 128 6.28 -1.65 11.42
CA PHE A 128 6.90 -0.52 12.14
C PHE A 128 7.97 0.16 11.30
N PHE A 129 8.77 -0.60 10.55
CA PHE A 129 9.74 -0.03 9.61
C PHE A 129 9.06 0.81 8.53
N LYS A 130 7.97 0.31 7.94
CA LYS A 130 7.17 1.08 6.95
C LYS A 130 6.55 2.34 7.57
N ALA A 131 6.02 2.26 8.80
CA ALA A 131 5.48 3.41 9.52
C ALA A 131 6.55 4.48 9.78
N ALA A 132 7.73 4.06 10.28
CA ALA A 132 8.85 4.96 10.54
C ALA A 132 9.37 5.65 9.27
N LEU A 133 9.44 4.94 8.15
CA LEU A 133 9.78 5.55 6.85
C LEU A 133 8.74 6.60 6.43
N CYS A 134 7.45 6.35 6.67
CA CYS A 134 6.42 7.33 6.36
C CYS A 134 6.52 8.56 7.28
N HIS A 135 6.80 8.37 8.58
CA HIS A 135 7.09 9.48 9.49
C HIS A 135 8.28 10.30 8.99
N PHE A 136 9.33 9.63 8.53
CA PHE A 136 10.55 10.28 8.08
C PHE A 136 10.37 11.14 6.84
N ILE A 137 9.46 10.77 5.94
CA ILE A 137 9.11 11.62 4.79
C ILE A 137 8.36 12.88 5.23
N VAL A 138 7.59 12.82 6.33
CA VAL A 138 6.85 13.97 6.84
C VAL A 138 7.77 14.89 7.64
N ASP A 139 8.49 14.33 8.61
CA ASP A 139 9.37 15.08 9.52
C ASP A 139 10.38 14.13 10.18
N GLU A 140 11.66 14.51 10.15
CA GLU A 140 12.77 13.81 10.79
C GLU A 140 12.60 13.66 12.31
N LEU A 141 12.05 14.68 12.98
CA LEU A 141 11.88 14.67 14.42
C LEU A 141 10.79 13.68 14.83
N ASN A 142 9.71 13.62 14.05
CA ASN A 142 8.65 12.62 14.24
C ASN A 142 9.17 11.19 14.01
N ALA A 143 10.07 10.98 13.05
CA ALA A 143 10.67 9.67 12.81
C ALA A 143 11.52 9.19 13.99
N LYS A 144 12.29 10.09 14.62
CA LYS A 144 13.06 9.76 15.84
C LYS A 144 12.16 9.38 17.01
N LEU A 145 11.13 10.19 17.27
CA LEU A 145 10.16 9.92 18.33
C LEU A 145 9.41 8.61 18.10
N ALA A 146 9.00 8.34 16.86
CA ALA A 146 8.37 7.08 16.49
C ALA A 146 9.32 5.90 16.69
N LEU A 147 10.59 6.05 16.35
CA LEU A 147 11.60 5.00 16.53
C LEU A 147 11.81 4.68 18.02
N GLU A 148 11.99 5.68 18.88
CA GLU A 148 12.11 5.48 20.33
C GLU A 148 10.89 4.75 20.92
N LYS A 149 9.68 5.16 20.50
CA LYS A 149 8.42 4.51 20.88
C LYS A 149 8.39 3.04 20.42
N TYR A 150 8.83 2.74 19.20
CA TYR A 150 8.87 1.37 18.68
C TYR A 150 9.91 0.50 19.40
N GLU A 151 11.03 1.07 19.83
CA GLU A 151 12.04 0.38 20.65
C GLU A 151 11.53 0.05 22.05
N GLU A 152 10.79 0.97 22.68
CA GLU A 152 10.17 0.74 23.98
C GLU A 152 9.07 -0.32 23.92
N MET A 153 8.21 -0.25 22.89
CA MET A 153 7.10 -1.20 22.72
C MET A 153 7.58 -2.60 22.29
N PHE A 154 8.63 -2.68 21.46
CA PHE A 154 9.13 -3.94 20.93
C PHE A 154 10.67 -4.01 21.00
N PRO A 155 11.24 -4.50 22.11
CA PRO A 155 12.70 -4.60 22.28
C PRO A 155 13.40 -5.45 21.20
N ALA A 156 12.71 -6.42 20.61
CA ALA A 156 13.24 -7.21 19.50
C ALA A 156 13.35 -6.41 18.18
N PHE A 157 12.69 -5.25 18.07
CA PHE A 157 12.88 -4.32 16.95
C PHE A 157 14.28 -3.72 16.98
N THR A 158 14.79 -3.39 18.17
CA THR A 158 16.09 -2.74 18.37
C THR A 158 17.25 -3.55 17.78
N ASP A 159 17.20 -4.87 17.94
CA ASP A 159 18.22 -5.77 17.38
C ASP A 159 18.04 -6.05 15.88
N SER A 160 16.88 -5.70 15.33
CA SER A 160 16.51 -5.95 13.94
C SER A 160 17.30 -5.05 12.98
N ARG A 161 17.47 -5.53 11.75
CA ARG A 161 18.30 -4.85 10.73
C ARG A 161 17.62 -3.57 10.24
N GLU A 162 16.30 -3.59 10.22
CA GLU A 162 15.39 -2.53 9.84
C GLU A 162 15.56 -1.31 10.77
N CYS A 163 15.65 -1.52 12.08
CA CYS A 163 15.91 -0.45 13.05
C CYS A 163 17.33 0.12 12.90
N LYS A 164 18.34 -0.74 12.75
CA LYS A 164 19.73 -0.33 12.51
C LYS A 164 19.87 0.52 11.25
N LEU A 165 19.16 0.15 10.17
CA LEU A 165 19.11 0.96 8.96
C LEU A 165 18.45 2.31 9.25
N LEU A 166 17.27 2.36 9.87
CA LEU A 166 16.61 3.64 10.19
C LEU A 166 17.51 4.59 10.98
N LYS A 167 18.22 4.09 12.00
CA LYS A 167 19.16 4.90 12.78
C LYS A 167 20.27 5.49 11.90
N LYS A 168 20.90 4.67 11.04
CA LYS A 168 21.91 5.15 10.09
C LYS A 168 21.34 6.18 9.09
N LEU A 169 20.11 5.97 8.62
CA LEU A 169 19.47 6.91 7.68
C LEU A 169 19.12 8.24 8.34
N LEU A 170 18.69 8.22 9.62
CA LEU A 170 18.44 9.43 10.41
C LEU A 170 19.74 10.20 10.66
N GLU A 171 20.81 9.52 11.09
CA GLU A 171 22.13 10.14 11.30
C GLU A 171 22.67 10.77 10.00
N ALA A 172 22.59 10.05 8.88
CA ALA A 172 23.01 10.59 7.58
C ALA A 172 22.15 11.79 7.11
N HIS A 173 20.87 11.84 7.50
CA HIS A 173 20.00 12.98 7.19
C HIS A 173 20.32 14.20 8.06
N GLU A 174 20.62 14.00 9.35
CA GLU A 174 21.07 15.09 10.23
C GLU A 174 22.40 15.69 9.80
N GLU A 175 23.32 14.86 9.32
CA GLU A 175 24.59 15.31 8.75
C GLU A 175 24.46 15.84 7.32
N GLN A 176 23.27 15.78 6.71
CA GLN A 176 23.01 16.11 5.29
C GLN A 176 23.95 15.36 4.32
N ASN A 177 24.37 14.16 4.71
CA ASN A 177 25.36 13.36 4.01
C ASN A 177 24.69 12.35 3.06
N CYS A 178 24.50 12.78 1.81
CA CYS A 178 23.93 11.95 0.76
C CYS A 178 24.74 10.67 0.47
N GLU A 179 26.06 10.71 0.62
CA GLU A 179 26.92 9.54 0.36
C GLU A 179 26.70 8.47 1.42
N ALA A 180 26.75 8.85 2.70
CA ALA A 180 26.47 7.96 3.82
C ALA A 180 25.08 7.33 3.73
N TYR A 181 24.06 8.11 3.32
CA TYR A 181 22.72 7.59 3.08
C TYR A 181 22.72 6.49 2.00
N THR A 182 23.37 6.74 0.87
CA THR A 182 23.43 5.75 -0.23
C THR A 182 24.23 4.50 0.12
N GLU A 183 25.30 4.64 0.91
CA GLU A 183 26.10 3.51 1.40
C GLU A 183 25.28 2.64 2.35
N ALA A 184 24.58 3.24 3.31
CA ALA A 184 23.70 2.51 4.23
C ALA A 184 22.59 1.74 3.50
N VAL A 185 21.96 2.34 2.49
CA VAL A 185 20.95 1.66 1.66
C VAL A 185 21.56 0.50 0.86
N LYS A 186 22.78 0.68 0.32
CA LYS A 186 23.49 -0.36 -0.45
C LYS A 186 23.92 -1.54 0.43
N GLU A 187 24.42 -1.28 1.63
CA GLU A 187 24.72 -2.32 2.62
C GLU A 187 23.46 -3.13 2.95
N PHE A 188 22.34 -2.44 3.17
CA PHE A 188 21.08 -3.11 3.46
C PHE A 188 20.58 -3.96 2.29
N ASP A 189 20.61 -3.46 1.06
CA ASP A 189 20.17 -4.19 -0.14
C ASP A 189 21.00 -5.47 -0.39
N SER A 190 22.30 -5.43 -0.07
CA SER A 190 23.17 -6.61 -0.21
C SER A 190 22.79 -7.76 0.71
N ILE A 191 22.15 -7.46 1.85
CA ILE A 191 21.74 -8.44 2.87
C ILE A 191 20.25 -8.77 2.74
N SER A 192 19.43 -7.76 2.50
CA SER A 192 17.97 -7.83 2.47
C SER A 192 17.50 -7.11 1.21
N ARG A 193 17.07 -7.89 0.20
CA ARG A 193 16.63 -7.36 -1.08
C ARG A 193 15.52 -6.33 -0.91
N LEU A 194 15.71 -5.13 -1.46
CA LEU A 194 14.71 -4.08 -1.41
C LEU A 194 13.51 -4.40 -2.29
N ASP A 195 12.31 -4.18 -1.73
CA ASP A 195 11.05 -4.23 -2.46
C ASP A 195 10.79 -2.91 -3.19
N GLN A 196 10.00 -2.93 -4.27
CA GLN A 196 9.69 -1.76 -5.10
C GLN A 196 9.11 -0.60 -4.27
N TRP A 197 8.26 -0.91 -3.28
CA TRP A 197 7.70 0.10 -2.39
C TRP A 197 8.80 0.77 -1.54
N LEU A 198 9.73 -0.01 -0.97
CA LEU A 198 10.83 0.51 -0.16
C LEU A 198 11.77 1.38 -0.98
N THR A 199 12.15 0.93 -2.19
CA THR A 199 12.97 1.71 -3.10
C THR A 199 12.32 3.07 -3.41
N THR A 200 11.00 3.09 -3.64
CA THR A 200 10.28 4.34 -3.93
C THR A 200 10.31 5.29 -2.73
N MET A 201 10.07 4.79 -1.51
CA MET A 201 10.08 5.62 -0.29
C MET A 201 11.50 6.15 0.02
N LEU A 202 12.52 5.30 -0.06
CA LEU A 202 13.91 5.69 0.17
C LEU A 202 14.39 6.73 -0.86
N LEU A 203 13.97 6.60 -2.13
CA LEU A 203 14.26 7.61 -3.15
C LEU A 203 13.58 8.95 -2.86
N ARG A 204 12.36 8.95 -2.30
CA ARG A 204 11.68 10.18 -1.88
C ARG A 204 12.43 10.88 -0.75
N ILE A 205 12.85 10.12 0.27
CA ILE A 205 13.67 10.65 1.37
C ILE A 205 15.00 11.21 0.84
N LYS A 206 15.70 10.45 -0.02
CA LYS A 206 16.95 10.91 -0.64
C LYS A 206 16.78 12.23 -1.39
N LYS A 207 15.67 12.41 -2.12
CA LYS A 207 15.36 13.67 -2.80
C LYS A 207 15.14 14.83 -1.83
N SER A 208 14.62 14.57 -0.63
CA SER A 208 14.50 15.60 0.42
C SER A 208 15.88 16.13 0.82
N ILE A 209 16.84 15.24 1.09
CA ILE A 209 18.23 15.61 1.45
C ILE A 209 18.93 16.35 0.29
N GLN A 210 18.71 15.90 -0.95
CA GLN A 210 19.34 16.53 -2.12
C GLN A 210 18.70 17.87 -2.48
N GLY A 211 17.40 18.05 -2.23
CA GLY A 211 16.65 19.28 -2.49
C GLY A 211 17.12 20.45 -1.62
N ASP A 212 17.61 20.19 -0.41
CA ASP A 212 18.24 21.20 0.44
C ASP A 212 19.63 21.62 -0.08
N ASN A 213 20.28 20.79 -0.89
CA ASN A 213 21.62 21.05 -1.44
C ASN A 213 21.61 21.72 -2.84
N GLU A 214 20.48 21.76 -3.54
CA GLU A 214 20.32 22.44 -4.85
C GLU A 214 19.82 23.90 -4.73
N GLY A 215 19.78 24.46 -3.52
CA GLY A 215 19.33 25.84 -3.25
C GLY A 215 20.39 26.94 -3.30
N ASP A 216 21.69 26.60 -3.35
CA ASP A 216 22.80 27.58 -3.15
C ASP A 216 23.67 27.85 -4.40
N LEU A 217 23.13 27.63 -5.61
CA LEU A 217 23.86 27.90 -6.86
C LEU A 217 23.01 28.51 -8.00
N LYS A 218 22.13 29.45 -7.67
CA LYS A 218 21.56 30.38 -8.67
C LYS A 218 21.73 31.84 -8.27
#